data_AF-A0A943GQI4-F1
#
_entry.id   AF-A0A943GQI4-F1
#
_cell.length_a   1.000
_cell.length_b   1.000
_cell.length_c   1.000
_cell.angle_alpha   90.00
_cell.angle_beta   90.00
_cell.angle_gamma   90.00
#
_symmetry.space_group_name_H-M   'P 1'
#
loop_
_entity.id
_entity.type
_entity.pdbx_description
1 polymer ?
#
loop_
_entity_poly.entity_id
_entity_poly.type
_entity_poly.pdbx_seq_one_letter_code
_entity_poly.pdbx_strand_id
1 'polypeptide(L)'
;MSGIQQIVAIAVGIGLLTWVVFLVSRGKMQLRYSLLWLLLAIAVALGAVFPQPLLFLSAACGFEVPSNFLFFVGFVLSIVIMLSLSTIVSSQAEALKNAIQRIAILEKELEEKNR
;
A
#
# COMPACT_ATOMS: atom_id res chain seq x y z
N MET A 1 -7.93 -11.14 29.70
CA MET A 1 -7.78 -11.49 28.27
C MET A 1 -7.04 -12.81 28.22
N SER A 2 -7.63 -13.86 27.67
CA SER A 2 -7.02 -15.20 27.69
C SER A 2 -5.71 -15.20 26.89
N GLY A 3 -4.66 -15.87 27.39
CA GLY A 3 -3.32 -15.86 26.77
C GLY A 3 -3.30 -16.31 25.30
N ILE A 4 -4.32 -17.06 24.88
CA ILE A 4 -4.55 -17.48 23.49
C ILE A 4 -4.75 -16.27 22.56
N GLN A 5 -5.47 -15.24 22.99
CA GLN A 5 -5.72 -14.05 22.16
C GLN A 5 -4.41 -13.26 21.89
N GLN A 6 -3.52 -13.17 22.87
CA GLN A 6 -2.22 -12.50 22.71
C GLN A 6 -1.31 -13.29 21.77
N ILE A 7 -1.24 -14.62 21.91
CA ILE A 7 -0.39 -15.47 21.06
C ILE A 7 -0.84 -15.41 19.59
N VAL A 8 -2.15 -15.47 19.34
CA VAL A 8 -2.71 -15.36 17.99
C VAL A 8 -2.43 -13.99 17.38
N ALA A 9 -2.61 -12.91 18.15
CA ALA A 9 -2.31 -11.55 17.68
C ALA A 9 -0.84 -11.37 17.31
N ILE A 10 0.09 -11.91 18.12
CA ILE A 10 1.53 -11.85 17.86
C ILE A 10 1.90 -12.68 16.63
N ALA A 11 1.36 -13.89 16.49
CA ALA A 11 1.64 -14.76 15.35
C ALA A 11 1.14 -14.17 14.03
N VAL A 12 -0.08 -13.62 14.02
CA VAL A 12 -0.65 -12.91 12.85
C VAL A 12 0.17 -11.65 12.55
N GLY A 13 0.56 -10.88 13.57
CA GLY A 13 1.39 -9.70 13.42
C GLY A 13 2.74 -10.02 12.77
N ILE A 14 3.46 -11.03 13.26
CA ILE A 14 4.75 -11.47 12.70
C ILE A 14 4.58 -12.00 11.28
N GLY A 15 3.54 -12.79 11.02
CA GLY A 15 3.25 -13.31 9.67
C GLY A 15 3.00 -12.19 8.66
N LEU A 16 2.22 -11.18 9.05
CA LEU A 16 1.89 -10.03 8.21
C LEU A 16 3.12 -9.14 7.97
N LEU A 17 3.94 -8.91 9.00
CA LEU A 17 5.22 -8.19 8.89
C LEU A 17 6.19 -8.89 7.92
N THR A 18 6.33 -10.21 8.06
CA THR A 18 7.20 -11.03 7.20
C THR A 18 6.70 -11.01 5.76
N TRP A 19 5.39 -11.09 5.56
CA TRP A 19 4.76 -11.02 4.23
C TRP A 19 4.98 -9.67 3.55
N VAL A 20 4.80 -8.56 4.29
CA VAL A 20 5.01 -7.21 3.77
C VAL A 20 6.48 -6.97 3.42
N VAL A 21 7.41 -7.36 4.30
CA VAL A 21 8.87 -7.26 4.04
C VAL A 21 9.25 -8.11 2.82
N PHE A 22 8.68 -9.31 2.68
CA PHE A 22 8.90 -10.16 1.51
C PHE A 22 8.40 -9.49 0.22
N LEU A 23 7.20 -8.91 0.23
CA LEU A 23 6.61 -8.20 -0.91
C LEU A 23 7.46 -6.98 -1.33
N VAL A 24 7.97 -6.22 -0.35
CA VAL A 24 8.86 -5.07 -0.58
C VAL A 24 10.22 -5.52 -1.14
N SER A 25 10.83 -6.57 -0.58
CA SER A 25 12.16 -7.06 -0.99
C SER A 25 12.19 -7.57 -2.44
N ARG A 26 11.03 -8.00 -2.97
CA ARG A 26 10.91 -8.54 -4.32
C ARG A 26 10.78 -7.47 -5.40
N GLY A 27 10.85 -6.18 -5.05
CA GLY A 27 11.03 -5.08 -6.01
C GLY A 27 9.89 -4.92 -7.03
N LYS A 28 8.72 -5.50 -6.78
CA LYS A 28 7.59 -5.53 -7.73
C LYS A 28 6.77 -4.24 -7.80
N MET A 29 7.18 -3.18 -7.10
CA MET A 29 6.48 -1.88 -7.07
C MET A 29 7.44 -0.75 -7.45
N GLN A 30 6.90 0.27 -8.13
CA GLN A 30 7.67 1.48 -8.44
C GLN A 30 8.13 2.14 -7.14
N LEU A 31 9.38 2.62 -7.10
CA LEU A 31 10.12 3.09 -5.91
C LEU A 31 9.31 4.02 -4.98
N ARG A 32 8.42 4.85 -5.55
CA ARG A 32 7.57 5.80 -4.83
C ARG A 32 6.49 5.13 -3.96
N TYR A 33 5.98 3.96 -4.36
CA TYR A 33 4.93 3.22 -3.65
C TYR A 33 5.50 2.29 -2.58
N SER A 34 6.69 1.74 -2.84
CA SER A 34 7.44 0.98 -1.85
C SER A 34 7.74 1.82 -0.60
N LEU A 35 7.95 3.14 -0.74
CA LEU A 35 8.16 4.06 0.38
C LEU A 35 6.92 4.19 1.28
N LEU A 36 5.73 4.34 0.71
CA LEU A 36 4.49 4.41 1.49
C LEU A 36 4.19 3.07 2.19
N TRP A 37 4.42 1.96 1.50
CA TRP A 37 4.28 0.62 2.08
C TRP A 37 5.31 0.34 3.18
N LEU A 38 6.56 0.78 3.02
CA LEU A 38 7.60 0.70 4.06
C LEU A 38 7.21 1.52 5.29
N LEU A 39 6.78 2.77 5.08
CA LEU A 39 6.37 3.66 6.17
C LEU A 39 5.18 3.07 6.93
N LEU A 40 4.20 2.50 6.21
CA LEU A 40 3.07 1.79 6.80
C LEU A 40 3.50 0.55 7.60
N ALA A 41 4.38 -0.28 7.02
CA ALA A 41 4.89 -1.48 7.69
C ALA A 41 5.66 -1.13 8.97
N ILE A 42 6.47 -0.06 8.93
CA ILE A 42 7.20 0.47 10.08
C ILE A 42 6.22 0.99 11.13
N ALA A 43 5.18 1.74 10.74
CA ALA A 43 4.18 2.25 11.68
C ALA A 43 3.42 1.12 12.39
N VAL A 44 3.02 0.08 11.65
CA VAL A 44 2.36 -1.10 12.22
C VAL A 44 3.32 -1.90 13.12
N ALA A 45 4.57 -2.09 12.69
CA ALA A 45 5.59 -2.78 13.48
C ALA A 45 5.89 -2.04 14.80
N LEU A 46 6.03 -0.71 14.76
CA LEU A 46 6.23 0.11 15.94
C LEU A 46 5.02 0.06 16.88
N GLY A 47 3.79 0.07 16.35
CA GLY A 47 2.58 -0.09 17.15
C GLY A 47 2.43 -1.50 17.77
N ALA A 48 2.97 -2.53 17.12
CA ALA A 48 2.99 -3.90 17.65
C ALA A 48 4.05 -4.08 18.75
N VAL A 49 5.23 -3.48 18.60
CA VAL A 49 6.32 -3.54 19.60
C VAL A 49 6.02 -2.63 20.80
N PHE A 50 5.40 -1.47 20.58
CA PHE A 50 5.04 -0.51 21.62
C PHE A 50 3.53 -0.22 21.60
N PRO A 51 2.72 -0.93 22.39
CA PRO A 51 1.28 -0.70 22.47
C PRO A 51 0.89 0.55 23.30
N GLN A 52 1.80 1.07 24.13
CA GLN A 52 1.55 2.22 25.01
C GLN A 52 1.16 3.51 24.26
N PRO A 53 1.89 3.96 23.22
CA PRO A 53 1.48 5.11 22.39
C PRO A 53 0.13 4.87 21.70
N LEU A 54 -0.11 3.64 21.24
CA LEU A 54 -1.33 3.27 20.55
C LEU A 54 -2.57 3.32 21.46
N LEU A 55 -2.43 2.86 22.70
CA LEU A 55 -3.45 2.96 23.76
C LEU A 55 -3.76 4.43 24.08
N PHE A 56 -2.73 5.27 24.17
CA PHE A 56 -2.90 6.70 24.46
C PHE A 56 -3.60 7.42 23.31
N LEU A 57 -3.19 7.15 22.06
CA LEU A 57 -3.80 7.71 20.85
C LEU A 57 -5.25 7.21 20.67
N SER A 58 -5.51 5.92 20.88
CA SER A 58 -6.88 5.39 20.77
C SER A 58 -7.80 6.03 21.82
N ALA A 59 -7.34 6.16 23.06
CA ALA A 59 -8.09 6.82 24.13
C ALA A 59 -8.30 8.32 23.84
N ALA A 60 -7.27 9.03 23.36
CA ALA A 60 -7.36 10.44 23.00
C ALA A 60 -8.34 10.69 21.83
N CYS A 61 -8.40 9.77 20.86
CA CYS A 61 -9.38 9.80 19.77
C CYS A 61 -10.78 9.30 20.17
N GLY A 62 -10.99 8.82 21.41
CA GLY A 62 -12.29 8.37 21.91
C GLY A 62 -12.66 6.91 21.55
N PHE A 63 -11.69 6.09 21.15
CA PHE A 63 -11.91 4.65 20.92
C PHE A 63 -11.77 3.86 22.24
N GLU A 64 -12.81 3.13 22.62
CA GLU A 64 -12.79 2.24 23.81
C GLU A 64 -11.84 1.05 23.65
N VAL A 65 -11.76 0.49 22.45
CA VAL A 65 -10.92 -0.69 22.17
C VAL A 65 -9.80 -0.31 21.19
N PRO A 66 -8.52 -0.44 21.58
CA PRO A 66 -7.37 -0.07 20.73
C PRO A 66 -7.32 -0.81 19.39
N SER A 67 -7.86 -2.03 19.33
CA SER A 67 -7.96 -2.78 18.06
C SER A 67 -8.83 -2.07 17.04
N ASN A 68 -9.91 -1.41 17.47
CA ASN A 68 -10.82 -0.71 16.57
C ASN A 68 -10.15 0.54 15.96
N PHE A 69 -9.30 1.20 16.74
CA PHE A 69 -8.47 2.31 16.26
C PHE A 69 -7.49 1.82 15.17
N LEU A 70 -6.82 0.69 15.37
CA LEU A 70 -5.95 0.08 14.35
C LEU A 70 -6.71 -0.26 13.07
N PHE A 71 -7.91 -0.84 13.18
CA PHE A 71 -8.75 -1.12 12.01
C PHE A 71 -9.14 0.16 11.27
N PHE A 72 -9.54 1.22 11.99
CA PHE A 72 -9.89 2.50 11.40
C PHE A 72 -8.72 3.13 10.64
N VAL A 73 -7.54 3.20 11.28
CA VAL A 73 -6.32 3.72 10.65
C VAL A 73 -5.93 2.89 9.43
N GLY A 74 -5.97 1.56 9.53
CA GLY A 74 -5.70 0.66 8.41
C GLY A 74 -6.68 0.85 7.25
N PHE A 75 -7.96 1.10 7.54
CA PHE A 75 -8.99 1.34 6.54
C PHE A 75 -8.77 2.66 5.80
N VAL A 76 -8.53 3.75 6.54
CA VAL A 76 -8.21 5.07 5.94
C VAL A 76 -6.96 4.98 5.06
N LEU A 77 -5.91 4.31 5.53
CA LEU A 77 -4.68 4.12 4.76
C LEU A 77 -4.91 3.27 3.52
N SER A 78 -5.75 2.24 3.60
CA SER A 78 -6.11 1.41 2.45
C SER A 78 -6.80 2.24 1.36
N ILE A 79 -7.72 3.13 1.74
CA ILE A 79 -8.38 4.05 0.79
C ILE A 79 -7.34 4.95 0.10
N VAL A 80 -6.42 5.54 0.87
CA VAL A 80 -5.35 6.39 0.32
C VAL A 80 -4.49 5.62 -0.69
N ILE A 81 -4.14 4.37 -0.37
CA ILE A 81 -3.40 3.50 -1.28
C ILE A 81 -4.20 3.21 -2.55
N MET A 82 -5.49 2.88 -2.43
CA MET A 82 -6.36 2.62 -3.59
C MET A 82 -6.48 3.84 -4.50
N LEU A 83 -6.64 5.04 -3.93
CA LEU A 83 -6.67 6.29 -4.70
C LEU A 83 -5.34 6.52 -5.42
N SER A 84 -4.22 6.34 -4.70
CA SER A 84 -2.89 6.45 -5.29
C SER A 84 -2.69 5.49 -6.46
N LEU A 85 -3.12 4.24 -6.30
CA LEU A 85 -3.06 3.21 -7.33
C LEU A 85 -3.94 3.56 -8.54
N SER A 86 -5.14 4.09 -8.29
CA SER A 86 -6.05 4.55 -9.34
C SER A 86 -5.43 5.67 -10.19
N THR A 87 -4.79 6.67 -9.56
CA THR A 87 -4.10 7.75 -10.28
C THR A 87 -2.96 7.24 -11.16
N ILE A 88 -2.19 6.24 -10.68
CA ILE A 88 -1.13 5.63 -11.49
C ILE A 88 -1.71 4.97 -12.72
N VAL A 89 -2.70 4.10 -12.53
CA VAL A 89 -3.31 3.34 -13.62
C VAL A 89 -3.88 4.30 -14.65
N SER A 90 -4.50 5.40 -14.21
CA SER A 90 -4.96 6.47 -15.09
C SER A 90 -3.81 7.10 -15.89
N SER A 91 -2.69 7.46 -15.25
CA SER A 91 -1.53 8.04 -15.96
C SER A 91 -0.87 7.04 -16.93
N GLN A 92 -0.83 5.76 -16.58
CA GLN A 92 -0.29 4.69 -17.41
C GLN A 92 -1.17 4.46 -18.63
N ALA A 93 -2.50 4.52 -18.48
CA ALA A 93 -3.43 4.41 -19.59
C ALA A 93 -3.24 5.56 -20.60
N GLU A 94 -3.03 6.79 -20.13
CA GLU A 94 -2.75 7.93 -21.01
C GLU A 94 -1.41 7.78 -21.73
N ALA A 95 -0.36 7.34 -21.02
CA ALA A 95 0.95 7.08 -21.63
C ALA A 95 0.87 5.97 -22.69
N LEU A 96 0.12 4.88 -22.43
CA LEU A 96 -0.11 3.79 -23.37
C LEU A 96 -0.86 4.29 -24.61
N LYS A 97 -1.91 5.09 -24.43
CA LYS A 97 -2.66 5.71 -25.53
C LYS A 97 -1.75 6.56 -26.42
N ASN A 98 -0.92 7.41 -25.81
CA ASN A 98 0.05 8.25 -26.55
C ASN A 98 1.09 7.40 -27.29
N ALA A 99 1.56 6.31 -26.70
CA ALA A 99 2.48 5.38 -27.35
C ALA A 99 1.84 4.69 -28.57
N ILE A 100 0.62 4.20 -28.43
CA ILE A 100 -0.15 3.60 -29.53
C ILE A 100 -0.38 4.62 -30.65
N GLN A 101 -0.75 5.85 -30.32
CA GLN A 101 -0.94 6.92 -31.31
C GLN A 101 0.35 7.24 -32.08
N ARG A 102 1.51 7.28 -31.40
CA ARG A 102 2.81 7.47 -32.07
C ARG A 102 3.14 6.32 -33.01
N ILE A 103 2.88 5.07 -32.61
CA ILE A 103 3.09 3.90 -33.48
C ILE A 103 2.20 4.00 -34.72
N ALA A 104 0.91 4.32 -34.56
CA ALA A 104 -0.03 4.43 -35.68
C ALA A 104 0.37 5.53 -36.70
N ILE A 105 0.88 6.67 -36.22
CA ILE A 105 1.39 7.74 -37.09
C ILE A 105 2.63 7.25 -37.86
N LEU A 106 3.57 6.59 -37.17
CA LEU A 106 4.78 6.06 -37.79
C LEU A 106 4.49 4.99 -38.84
N GLU A 107 3.52 4.11 -38.58
CA GLU A 107 3.06 3.09 -39.55
C GLU A 107 2.49 3.76 -40.81
N LYS A 108 1.66 4.79 -40.65
CA LYS A 108 1.10 5.56 -41.77
C LYS A 108 2.18 6.25 -42.61
N GLU A 109 3.16 6.90 -41.97
CA GLU A 109 4.27 7.54 -42.67
C GLU A 109 5.11 6.53 -43.48
N LEU A 110 5.28 5.31 -42.95
CA LEU A 110 5.95 4.20 -43.63
C LEU A 110 5.15 3.72 -44.85
N GLU A 111 3.84 3.59 -44.74
CA GLU A 111 2.96 3.21 -45.85
C GLU A 111 3.00 4.27 -46.97
N GLU A 112 2.93 5.56 -46.63
CA GLU A 112 3.00 6.65 -47.60
C GLU A 112 4.35 6.70 -48.33
N LYS A 113 5.46 6.40 -47.63
CA LYS A 113 6.80 6.40 -48.22
C LYS A 113 7.09 5.19 -49.11
N ASN A 114 6.41 4.07 -48.88
CA ASN A 114 6.54 2.85 -49.67
C ASN A 114 5.63 2.83 -50.92
N ARG A 115 4.79 3.86 -51.11
CA ARG A 115 3.86 4.00 -52.21
C ARG A 115 4.38 4.94 -53.29
#